data_AF-A0A2T2YK89-F1
#
_entry.id   AF-A0A2T2YK89-F1
#
_cell.length_a   1.000
_cell.length_b   1.000
_cell.length_c   1.000
_cell.angle_alpha   90.00
_cell.angle_beta   90.00
_cell.angle_gamma   90.00
#
_symmetry.space_group_name_H-M   'P 1'
#
loop_
_entity.id
_entity.type
_entity.pdbx_description
1 polymer ?
#
loop_
_entity_poly.entity_id
_entity_poly.type
_entity_poly.pdbx_seq_one_letter_code
_entity_poly.pdbx_strand_id
1 'polypeptide(L)'
;MADAKIISSFVNFKTNEGPITIEVTSGFASLGTFILSCSKVDDFDFKEFGKDPKRIDDSILDIFQVPIDLKVISKYEVAILGKYAPAPGHEQIKVNYKFIQNNKELVITPPGSNIIEEKSDEPFKRYTNFFKFEENG
;
A
#
# COMPACT_ATOMS: atom_id res chain seq x y z
N MET A 1 -9.63 22.00 -0.57
CA MET A 1 -9.52 20.63 -0.03
C MET A 1 -8.04 20.28 -0.12
N ALA A 2 -7.43 19.64 0.88
CA ALA A 2 -6.03 19.23 0.76
C ALA A 2 -5.93 18.14 -0.32
N ASP A 3 -5.09 18.37 -1.32
CA ASP A 3 -4.85 17.42 -2.41
C ASP A 3 -4.16 16.17 -1.86
N ALA A 4 -4.58 14.99 -2.31
CA ALA A 4 -3.93 13.74 -1.90
C ALA A 4 -2.53 13.65 -2.54
N LYS A 5 -1.54 13.21 -1.77
CA LYS A 5 -0.23 12.89 -2.32
C LYS A 5 -0.33 11.58 -3.10
N ILE A 6 -0.09 11.64 -4.41
CA ILE A 6 -0.13 10.48 -5.30
C ILE A 6 1.28 9.92 -5.45
N ILE A 7 1.43 8.62 -5.26
CA ILE A 7 2.68 7.87 -5.42
C ILE A 7 2.39 6.66 -6.31
N SER A 8 3.20 6.43 -7.33
CA SER A 8 3.04 5.28 -8.24
C SER A 8 4.32 4.46 -8.28
N SER A 9 4.15 3.13 -8.26
CA SER A 9 5.23 2.17 -8.14
C SER A 9 4.93 0.90 -8.95
N PHE A 10 5.99 0.17 -9.29
CA PHE A 10 5.94 -1.15 -9.88
C PHE A 10 6.42 -2.20 -8.88
N VAL A 11 5.69 -3.31 -8.78
CA VAL A 11 5.98 -4.47 -7.93
C VAL A 11 6.37 -5.62 -8.84
N ASN A 12 7.61 -6.08 -8.67
CA ASN A 12 8.15 -7.18 -9.46
C ASN A 12 7.72 -8.52 -8.88
N PHE A 13 7.05 -9.36 -9.66
CA PHE A 13 6.54 -10.66 -9.20
C PHE A 13 6.91 -11.79 -10.18
N LYS A 14 6.61 -13.03 -9.77
CA LYS A 14 6.71 -14.21 -10.64
C LYS A 14 5.39 -14.98 -10.67
N THR A 15 4.88 -15.30 -11.85
CA THR A 15 3.56 -15.94 -12.00
C THR A 15 3.45 -17.33 -11.34
N ASN A 16 4.57 -18.03 -11.17
CA ASN A 16 4.62 -19.41 -10.65
C ASN A 16 4.96 -19.53 -9.15
N GLU A 17 5.13 -18.43 -8.41
CA GLU A 17 5.59 -18.45 -7.00
C GLU A 17 4.44 -18.30 -5.96
N GLY A 18 3.18 -18.57 -6.33
CA GLY A 18 2.04 -18.53 -5.41
C GLY A 18 1.54 -17.10 -5.13
N PRO A 19 0.52 -16.91 -4.28
CA PRO A 19 -0.18 -15.62 -4.16
C PRO A 19 0.72 -14.50 -3.62
N ILE A 20 0.40 -13.26 -4.00
CA ILE A 20 1.03 -12.05 -3.45
C ILE A 20 0.21 -11.59 -2.26
N THR A 21 0.91 -11.26 -1.18
CA THR A 21 0.34 -10.64 0.02
C THR A 21 0.91 -9.24 0.21
N ILE A 22 0.11 -8.36 0.81
CA ILE A 22 0.47 -7.00 1.20
C ILE A 22 0.56 -6.97 2.72
N GLU A 23 1.69 -6.51 3.22
CA GLU A 23 1.97 -6.25 4.62
C GLU A 23 2.01 -4.74 4.85
N VAL A 24 1.16 -4.21 5.72
CA VAL A 24 1.07 -2.78 6.03
C VAL A 24 1.51 -2.53 7.47
N THR A 25 2.44 -1.59 7.66
CA THR A 25 3.00 -1.23 8.98
C THR A 25 3.25 0.26 9.09
N SER A 26 3.24 0.83 10.30
CA SER A 26 3.59 2.25 10.54
C SER A 26 4.69 2.50 11.56
N GLY A 27 4.94 1.54 12.45
CA GLY A 27 5.67 1.80 13.69
C GLY A 27 4.94 2.80 14.59
N PHE A 28 5.59 3.23 15.69
CA PHE A 28 4.99 3.98 16.80
C PHE A 28 4.63 5.45 16.54
N ALA A 29 4.83 5.94 15.31
CA ALA A 29 4.79 7.38 15.03
C ALA A 29 3.50 7.84 14.37
N SER A 30 2.64 6.93 13.91
CA SER A 30 1.51 7.29 13.03
C SER A 30 0.21 6.64 13.46
N LEU A 31 -0.86 7.42 13.34
CA LEU A 31 -2.23 6.95 13.48
C LEU A 31 -2.99 7.22 12.19
N GLY A 32 -4.02 6.43 11.92
CA GLY A 32 -4.91 6.73 10.81
C GLY A 32 -5.68 5.53 10.32
N THR A 33 -6.14 5.64 9.07
CA THR A 33 -6.86 4.56 8.41
C THR A 33 -6.43 4.37 6.97
N PHE A 34 -6.60 3.15 6.44
CA PHE A 34 -6.41 2.87 5.03
C PHE A 34 -7.49 1.96 4.45
N ILE A 35 -7.65 2.06 3.13
CA ILE A 35 -8.49 1.20 2.31
C ILE A 35 -7.61 0.61 1.20
N LEU A 36 -7.82 -0.67 0.90
CA LEU A 36 -7.19 -1.33 -0.25
C LEU A 36 -8.24 -1.49 -1.34
N SER A 37 -7.83 -1.21 -2.57
CA SER A 37 -8.67 -1.40 -3.74
C SER A 37 -7.85 -1.89 -4.92
N CYS A 38 -8.49 -2.53 -5.88
CA CYS A 38 -7.89 -2.88 -7.15
C CYS A 38 -8.76 -2.45 -8.32
N SER A 39 -8.13 -2.12 -9.42
CA SER A 39 -8.79 -1.82 -10.70
C SER A 39 -7.96 -2.40 -11.83
N LYS A 40 -8.57 -2.54 -13.01
CA LYS A 40 -7.76 -2.74 -14.22
C LYS A 40 -7.00 -1.45 -14.52
N VAL A 41 -5.80 -1.59 -15.08
CA VAL A 41 -5.06 -0.43 -15.59
C VAL A 41 -5.92 0.27 -16.64
N ASP A 42 -6.00 1.59 -16.54
CA ASP A 42 -6.84 2.47 -17.37
C ASP A 42 -8.37 2.31 -17.17
N ASP A 43 -8.79 1.58 -16.14
CA ASP A 43 -10.18 1.46 -15.69
C ASP A 43 -10.35 2.14 -14.32
N PHE A 44 -11.42 2.89 -14.16
CA PHE A 44 -11.73 3.60 -12.91
C PHE A 44 -12.71 2.82 -12.01
N ASP A 45 -13.07 1.58 -12.37
CA ASP A 45 -13.88 0.67 -11.53
C ASP A 45 -13.04 0.05 -10.40
N PHE A 46 -12.78 0.83 -9.34
CA PHE A 46 -12.07 0.36 -8.15
C PHE A 46 -12.94 -0.53 -7.28
N LYS A 47 -12.42 -1.72 -6.96
CA LYS A 47 -13.06 -2.69 -6.06
C LYS A 47 -12.25 -2.82 -4.79
N GLU A 48 -12.89 -2.49 -3.68
CA GLU A 48 -12.26 -2.60 -2.36
C GLU A 48 -12.04 -4.07 -1.98
N PHE A 49 -10.93 -4.32 -1.29
CA PHE A 49 -10.64 -5.61 -0.68
C PHE A 49 -10.05 -5.42 0.72
N GLY A 50 -10.22 -6.42 1.58
CA GLY A 50 -10.01 -6.25 3.03
C GLY A 50 -11.26 -5.68 3.72
N LYS A 51 -11.46 -6.02 4.99
CA LYS A 51 -12.65 -5.62 5.76
C LYS A 51 -12.49 -4.23 6.38
N ASP A 52 -13.47 -3.35 6.16
CA ASP A 52 -13.63 -2.02 6.78
C ASP A 52 -12.37 -1.12 6.68
N PRO A 53 -12.47 0.21 6.87
CA PRO A 53 -11.28 1.04 7.00
C PRO A 53 -10.38 0.50 8.11
N LYS A 54 -9.17 0.09 7.76
CA LYS A 54 -8.22 -0.50 8.70
C LYS A 54 -7.53 0.60 9.46
N ARG A 55 -7.49 0.48 10.78
CA ARG A 55 -6.72 1.40 11.60
C ARG A 55 -5.25 1.02 11.50
N ILE A 56 -4.43 2.00 11.19
CA ILE A 56 -3.02 1.91 11.50
C ILE A 56 -2.92 2.17 13.00
N ASP A 57 -2.64 1.10 13.75
CA ASP A 57 -2.35 1.11 15.18
C ASP A 57 -0.98 0.51 15.40
N ASP A 58 -0.28 1.02 16.39
CA ASP A 58 1.09 0.65 16.68
C ASP A 58 1.17 -0.85 16.97
N SER A 59 2.18 -1.52 16.42
CA SER A 59 2.55 -2.92 16.65
C SER A 59 1.69 -4.05 16.05
N ILE A 60 0.65 -3.74 15.26
CA ILE A 60 -0.11 -4.78 14.54
C ILE A 60 0.24 -4.76 13.05
N LEU A 61 0.76 -5.90 12.58
CA LEU A 61 0.97 -6.14 11.16
C LEU A 61 -0.37 -6.51 10.51
N ASP A 62 -0.84 -5.66 9.59
CA ASP A 62 -1.99 -5.99 8.75
C ASP A 62 -1.52 -6.75 7.50
N ILE A 63 -2.09 -7.94 7.25
CA ILE A 63 -1.74 -8.81 6.12
C ILE A 63 -2.97 -9.05 5.24
N PHE A 64 -2.83 -8.82 3.94
CA PHE A 64 -3.90 -9.02 2.95
C PHE A 64 -3.39 -9.80 1.75
N GLN A 65 -4.17 -10.75 1.25
CA GLN A 65 -3.90 -11.37 -0.04
C GLN A 65 -4.45 -10.50 -1.17
N VAL A 66 -3.66 -10.25 -2.21
CA VAL A 66 -4.14 -9.55 -3.41
C VAL A 66 -5.17 -10.46 -4.12
N PRO A 67 -6.41 -10.00 -4.33
CA PRO A 67 -7.49 -10.85 -4.85
C PRO A 67 -7.49 -10.90 -6.39
N ILE A 68 -6.32 -10.97 -7.01
CA ILE A 68 -6.14 -10.95 -8.47
C ILE A 68 -5.35 -12.19 -8.89
N ASP A 69 -5.81 -12.87 -9.93
CA ASP A 69 -5.06 -14.01 -10.52
C ASP A 69 -3.74 -13.50 -11.12
N LEU A 70 -2.63 -14.13 -10.73
CA LEU A 70 -1.29 -13.78 -11.18
C LEU A 70 -1.12 -13.83 -12.70
N LYS A 71 -1.87 -14.69 -13.40
CA LYS A 71 -1.82 -14.76 -14.87
C LYS A 71 -2.28 -13.48 -15.54
N VAL A 72 -3.04 -12.64 -14.84
CA VAL A 72 -3.60 -11.40 -15.36
C VAL A 72 -3.24 -10.18 -14.54
N ILE A 73 -2.51 -10.33 -13.42
CA ILE A 73 -2.25 -9.25 -12.46
C ILE A 73 -1.49 -8.06 -13.06
N SER A 74 -0.69 -8.28 -14.10
CA SER A 74 -0.02 -7.20 -14.85
C SER A 74 -0.97 -6.23 -15.56
N LYS A 75 -2.25 -6.60 -15.70
CA LYS A 75 -3.32 -5.75 -16.25
C LYS A 75 -4.09 -5.00 -15.17
N TYR A 76 -3.70 -5.15 -13.91
CA TYR A 76 -4.36 -4.53 -12.76
C TYR A 76 -3.37 -3.68 -11.98
N GLU A 77 -3.92 -2.79 -11.17
CA GLU A 77 -3.19 -2.08 -10.14
C GLU A 77 -3.88 -2.25 -8.79
N VAL A 78 -3.09 -2.19 -7.73
CA VAL A 78 -3.57 -2.07 -6.36
C VAL A 78 -3.39 -0.63 -5.91
N ALA A 79 -4.46 0.00 -5.43
CA ALA A 79 -4.43 1.30 -4.82
C ALA A 79 -4.63 1.20 -3.30
N ILE A 80 -3.72 1.82 -2.55
CA ILE A 80 -3.83 1.98 -1.09
C ILE A 80 -4.17 3.45 -0.81
N LEU A 81 -5.35 3.67 -0.26
CA LEU A 81 -5.89 4.98 0.07
C LEU A 81 -5.74 5.23 1.56
N GLY A 82 -4.73 6.00 1.94
CA GLY A 82 -4.36 6.27 3.31
C GLY A 82 -4.81 7.65 3.79
N LYS A 83 -5.24 7.73 5.05
CA LYS A 83 -5.41 9.00 5.78
C LYS A 83 -4.68 8.90 7.11
N TYR A 84 -3.55 9.59 7.22
CA TYR A 84 -2.60 9.42 8.32
C TYR A 84 -2.26 10.73 9.02
N ALA A 85 -1.86 10.63 10.28
CA ALA A 85 -1.43 11.72 11.13
C ALA A 85 -0.27 11.25 12.02
N PRO A 86 0.58 12.15 12.51
CA PRO A 86 1.47 11.82 13.60
C PRO A 86 0.69 11.37 14.84
N ALA A 87 1.20 10.38 15.55
CA ALA A 87 0.72 10.02 16.87
C ALA A 87 0.97 11.17 17.89
N PRO A 88 0.18 11.29 18.96
CA PRO A 88 0.40 12.32 19.99
C PRO A 88 1.84 12.31 20.53
N GLY A 89 2.51 13.46 20.51
CA GLY A 89 3.91 13.59 20.93
C GLY A 89 4.95 13.25 19.84
N HIS A 90 4.50 12.95 18.62
CA HIS A 90 5.34 12.73 17.45
C HIS A 90 5.08 13.81 16.38
N GLU A 91 6.06 14.05 15.51
CA GLU A 91 5.99 15.03 14.40
C GLU A 91 6.05 14.35 13.02
N GLN A 92 6.01 13.02 12.98
CA GLN A 92 6.31 12.25 11.78
C GLN A 92 5.18 11.30 11.43
N ILE A 93 4.84 11.23 10.15
CA ILE A 93 4.08 10.13 9.56
C ILE A 93 5.07 9.15 8.95
N LYS A 94 4.91 7.86 9.26
CA LYS A 94 5.64 6.74 8.69
C LYS A 94 4.68 5.57 8.44
N VAL A 95 4.58 5.13 7.19
CA VAL A 95 3.81 3.94 6.77
C VAL A 95 4.60 3.20 5.71
N ASN A 96 4.70 1.89 5.81
CA ASN A 96 5.41 1.02 4.88
C ASN A 96 4.48 -0.08 4.36
N TYR A 97 4.48 -0.24 3.05
CA TYR A 97 3.76 -1.29 2.34
C TYR A 97 4.75 -2.28 1.77
N LYS A 98 4.72 -3.53 2.21
CA LYS A 98 5.55 -4.60 1.66
C LYS A 98 4.70 -5.54 0.85
N PHE A 99 5.22 -6.01 -0.28
CA PHE A 99 4.60 -7.07 -1.06
C PHE A 99 5.43 -8.34 -0.86
N ILE A 100 4.80 -9.43 -0.46
CA ILE A 100 5.45 -10.71 -0.16
C ILE A 100 4.88 -11.79 -1.07
N GLN A 101 5.76 -12.60 -1.67
CA GLN A 101 5.42 -13.78 -2.44
C GLN A 101 6.36 -14.93 -2.03
N ASN A 102 5.82 -16.11 -1.75
CA ASN A 102 6.62 -17.27 -1.31
C ASN A 102 7.61 -16.94 -0.16
N ASN A 103 7.16 -16.19 0.84
CA ASN A 103 7.96 -15.71 1.99
C ASN A 103 9.15 -14.80 1.62
N LYS A 104 9.17 -14.22 0.42
CA LYS A 104 10.18 -13.24 -0.02
C LYS A 104 9.55 -11.89 -0.28
N GLU A 105 10.23 -10.83 0.16
CA GLU A 105 9.87 -9.46 -0.18
C GLU A 105 10.12 -9.20 -1.66
N LEU A 106 9.09 -8.69 -2.33
CA LEU A 106 9.13 -8.32 -3.74
C LEU A 106 9.83 -6.97 -3.91
N VAL A 107 10.54 -6.82 -5.03
CA VAL A 107 11.24 -5.57 -5.36
C VAL A 107 10.22 -4.55 -5.84
N ILE A 108 10.34 -3.31 -5.34
CA ILE A 108 9.46 -2.20 -5.71
C ILE A 108 10.28 -1.09 -6.37
N THR A 109 9.81 -0.61 -7.52
CA THR A 109 10.45 0.44 -8.32
C THR A 109 9.54 1.67 -8.45
N PRO A 110 10.02 2.89 -8.16
CA PRO A 110 11.35 3.20 -7.66
C PRO A 110 11.53 2.77 -6.19
N PRO A 111 12.77 2.48 -5.74
CA PRO A 111 13.02 2.11 -4.35
C PRO A 111 12.49 3.15 -3.36
N GLY A 112 11.84 2.70 -2.28
CA GLY A 112 11.29 3.56 -1.23
C GLY A 112 9.93 4.20 -1.55
N SER A 113 9.39 4.02 -2.76
CA SER A 113 8.05 4.53 -3.12
C SER A 113 6.90 3.83 -2.40
N ASN A 114 7.18 2.68 -1.79
CA ASN A 114 6.27 1.97 -0.90
C ASN A 114 6.30 2.47 0.55
N ILE A 115 7.10 3.50 0.85
CA ILE A 115 7.23 4.10 2.17
C ILE A 115 6.70 5.53 2.11
N ILE A 116 5.72 5.82 2.95
CA ILE A 116 5.37 7.19 3.33
C ILE A 116 6.22 7.53 4.54
N GLU A 117 7.06 8.55 4.42
CA GLU A 117 7.86 9.06 5.53
C GLU A 117 8.00 10.57 5.39
N GLU A 118 7.33 11.34 6.24
CA GLU A 118 7.43 12.80 6.24
C GLU A 118 7.12 13.40 7.61
N LYS A 119 7.69 14.57 7.88
CA LYS A 119 7.25 15.41 8.99
C LYS A 119 5.93 16.09 8.65
N SER A 120 5.03 16.19 9.62
CA SER A 120 3.72 16.81 9.42
C SER A 120 3.24 17.44 10.72
N ASP A 121 2.86 18.71 10.63
CA ASP A 121 2.16 19.41 11.71
C ASP A 121 0.63 19.40 11.49
N GLU A 122 0.19 18.85 10.34
CA GLU A 122 -1.22 18.73 10.00
C GLU A 122 -1.89 17.58 10.75
N PRO A 123 -3.16 17.74 11.16
CA PRO A 123 -3.87 16.73 11.93
C PRO A 123 -4.17 15.47 11.13
N PHE A 124 -4.29 15.54 9.79
CA PHE A 124 -4.40 14.37 8.90
C PHE A 124 -4.02 14.75 7.46
N LYS A 125 -3.18 13.92 6.82
CA LYS A 125 -2.84 13.97 5.39
C LYS A 125 -3.39 12.77 4.64
N ARG A 126 -3.71 12.97 3.36
CA ARG A 126 -4.22 11.93 2.46
C ARG A 126 -3.14 11.45 1.50
N TYR A 127 -3.09 10.14 1.30
CA TYR A 127 -2.12 9.47 0.44
C TYR A 127 -2.86 8.50 -0.48
N THR A 128 -2.38 8.42 -1.72
CA THR A 128 -2.84 7.43 -2.70
C THR A 128 -1.61 6.77 -3.29
N ASN A 129 -1.38 5.52 -2.94
CA ASN A 129 -0.28 4.71 -3.45
C ASN A 129 -0.81 3.70 -4.46
N PHE A 130 -0.40 3.84 -5.72
CA PHE A 130 -0.70 2.89 -6.79
C PHE A 130 0.46 1.94 -7.01
N PHE A 131 0.17 0.64 -7.05
CA PHE A 131 1.12 -0.43 -7.28
C PHE A 131 0.68 -1.22 -8.52
N LYS A 132 1.45 -1.08 -9.60
CA LYS A 132 1.33 -1.90 -10.82
C LYS A 132 2.24 -3.12 -10.71
N PHE A 133 1.96 -4.17 -11.45
CA PHE A 133 2.70 -5.43 -11.37
C PHE A 133 3.44 -5.74 -12.66
N GLU A 134 4.73 -6.04 -12.55
CA GLU A 134 5.58 -6.44 -13.68
C GLU A 134 6.18 -7.82 -13.43
N GLU A 135 6.09 -8.69 -14.42
CA GLU A 135 6.64 -10.04 -14.33
C GLU A 135 8.15 -10.00 -14.56
N ASN A 136 8.91 -10.48 -13.58
CA ASN A 136 10.33 -10.77 -13.76
C ASN A 136 10.49 -12.20 -14.25
N GLY A 137 11.06 -12.35 -15.46
CA GLY A 137 11.43 -13.64 -16.04
C GLY A 137 12.46 -14.43 -15.24
#